data_AF-A0A9N8HVQ7-F1
#
_entry.id   AF-A0A9N8HVQ7-F1
#
_cell.length_a   1.000
_cell.length_b   1.000
_cell.length_c   1.000
_cell.angle_alpha   90.00
_cell.angle_beta   90.00
_cell.angle_gamma   90.00
#
_symmetry.space_group_name_H-M   'P 1'
#
loop_
_entity.id
_entity.type
_entity.pdbx_description
1 polymer ?
#
loop_
_entity_poly.entity_id
_entity_poly.type
_entity_poly.pdbx_seq_one_letter_code
_entity_poly.pdbx_strand_id
1 'polypeptide(L)'
;MATLSVPAPTKKDSAITAQDTAAQRELEYFAKLCNRQEIVWEWKDLVDPNEIAEKGLQCFIARPFGAMTPSVRSQLLYEILTRHPHLAAREFGGSAMTRRQQSYFNCTFGNQRIVRRAFPLLHLLAAKAPLSMIQEVYDMYPDVNNSNNNTNSWLPPLHVALLFWNSVNVVSFLISKDPQAVRQADGFEGNLPLHCAMSIPLNLDGCVPQKQTNQQQTKIQILVDQYPEAILTKNKHERTPLHMALVTPRLSFDTMDLLVRKLPPSFQELEFHGEYFMSTQHCRNLIHFLSQQFDRGLHFHLVHCTIHANVLHAMFSAMTTMTRAAVTMKFCNLRMEPEEEVVMQQQQQGSWNTCRVQKLVLDTCTLSEACLQWLPARIRTMEYLTDLSIWNQQRNPLNNVDMTEFAMDMLLRQRRLEAFCMSGFALDTTRVAQLLATNPTLTTDCRYLEDLVVPNYEIHYYSVINRHGRGRITDTSIANRPLLVECLAAVQADYRVSEHTKTPALYGLLRAAPGLWSPL
;
A
#
# COMPACT_ATOMS: atom_id res chain seq x y z
N MET A 1 -6.64 -48.92 -71.42
CA MET A 1 -6.90 -48.74 -69.97
C MET A 1 -5.85 -47.80 -69.41
N ALA A 2 -6.19 -46.53 -69.22
CA ALA A 2 -5.44 -45.58 -68.41
C ALA A 2 -6.41 -44.45 -68.02
N THR A 3 -6.95 -44.52 -66.82
CA THR A 3 -7.80 -43.48 -66.22
C THR A 3 -6.90 -42.45 -65.53
N LEU A 4 -6.93 -41.21 -66.03
CA LEU A 4 -6.30 -40.06 -65.40
C LEU A 4 -7.11 -39.65 -64.17
N SER A 5 -6.45 -39.69 -63.01
CA SER A 5 -6.94 -39.22 -61.72
C SER A 5 -6.86 -37.69 -61.65
N VAL A 6 -7.99 -37.03 -61.38
CA VAL A 6 -8.06 -35.58 -61.10
C VAL A 6 -7.67 -35.35 -59.64
N PRO A 7 -6.74 -34.42 -59.34
CA PRO A 7 -6.35 -34.15 -57.96
C PRO A 7 -7.46 -33.40 -57.21
N ALA A 8 -7.69 -33.80 -55.95
CA ALA A 8 -8.64 -33.16 -55.05
C ALA A 8 -8.25 -31.69 -54.76
N PRO A 9 -9.22 -30.78 -54.59
CA PRO A 9 -8.96 -29.37 -54.32
C PRO A 9 -8.21 -29.22 -52.98
N THR A 10 -7.13 -28.44 -53.01
CA THR A 10 -6.31 -28.19 -51.83
C THR A 10 -7.00 -27.17 -50.90
N LYS A 11 -6.78 -27.32 -49.59
CA LYS A 11 -7.35 -26.56 -48.44
C LYS A 11 -7.22 -25.01 -48.48
N LYS A 12 -6.80 -24.39 -49.58
CA LYS A 12 -6.67 -22.92 -49.70
C LYS A 12 -7.99 -22.20 -49.99
N ASP A 13 -8.97 -22.87 -50.60
CA ASP A 13 -10.23 -22.23 -51.00
C ASP A 13 -11.27 -22.11 -49.85
N SER A 14 -11.05 -22.77 -48.71
CA SER A 14 -11.94 -22.69 -47.54
C SER A 14 -11.66 -21.52 -46.60
N ALA A 15 -10.53 -20.82 -46.74
CA ALA A 15 -10.20 -19.66 -45.92
C ALA A 15 -10.85 -18.37 -46.45
N ILE A 16 -11.08 -18.29 -47.77
CA ILE A 16 -11.63 -17.12 -48.45
C ILE A 16 -13.13 -16.94 -48.10
N THR A 17 -13.89 -18.04 -47.95
CA THR A 17 -15.34 -17.98 -47.67
C THR A 17 -15.72 -17.55 -46.25
N ALA A 18 -14.85 -17.77 -45.26
CA ALA A 18 -15.13 -17.39 -43.87
C ALA A 18 -14.92 -15.88 -43.60
N GLN A 19 -13.97 -15.27 -44.32
CA GLN A 19 -13.65 -13.86 -44.17
C GLN A 19 -14.68 -12.99 -44.93
N ASP A 20 -15.06 -13.41 -46.14
CA ASP A 20 -16.11 -12.76 -46.93
C ASP A 20 -17.47 -12.77 -46.19
N THR A 21 -17.79 -13.85 -45.49
CA THR A 21 -19.04 -13.94 -44.71
C THR A 21 -19.03 -13.08 -43.44
N ALA A 22 -17.87 -12.79 -42.85
CA ALA A 22 -17.76 -11.88 -41.70
C ALA A 22 -17.88 -10.42 -42.14
N ALA A 23 -17.20 -10.03 -43.22
CA ALA A 23 -17.26 -8.68 -43.78
C ALA A 23 -18.67 -8.33 -44.25
N GLN A 24 -19.31 -9.25 -44.97
CA GLN A 24 -20.67 -9.04 -45.46
C GLN A 24 -21.71 -8.94 -44.33
N ARG A 25 -21.53 -9.69 -43.24
CA ARG A 25 -22.38 -9.57 -42.03
C ARG A 25 -22.21 -8.21 -41.35
N GLU A 26 -21.00 -7.70 -41.22
CA GLU A 26 -20.78 -6.36 -40.67
C GLU A 26 -21.35 -5.27 -41.60
N LEU A 27 -21.20 -5.42 -42.91
CA LEU A 27 -21.73 -4.47 -43.90
C LEU A 27 -23.27 -4.39 -43.87
N GLU A 28 -23.95 -5.55 -43.89
CA GLU A 28 -25.40 -5.65 -43.77
C GLU A 28 -25.91 -5.11 -42.43
N TYR A 29 -25.11 -5.27 -41.38
CA TYR A 29 -25.42 -4.78 -40.04
C TYR A 29 -25.39 -3.24 -39.98
N PHE A 30 -24.31 -2.61 -40.43
CA PHE A 30 -24.20 -1.15 -40.51
C PHE A 30 -25.25 -0.52 -41.42
N ALA A 31 -25.57 -1.18 -42.53
CA ALA A 31 -26.62 -0.76 -43.45
C ALA A 31 -28.00 -0.72 -42.81
N LYS A 32 -28.34 -1.75 -42.01
CA LYS A 32 -29.59 -1.81 -41.25
C LYS A 32 -29.65 -0.72 -40.19
N LEU A 33 -28.54 -0.47 -39.48
CA LEU A 33 -28.50 0.55 -38.44
C LEU A 33 -28.67 1.97 -38.99
N CYS A 34 -28.05 2.27 -40.12
CA CYS A 34 -28.11 3.60 -40.72
C CYS A 34 -29.39 3.87 -41.52
N ASN A 35 -30.30 2.89 -41.62
CA ASN A 35 -31.53 2.92 -42.42
C ASN A 35 -31.34 3.49 -43.84
N ARG A 36 -30.20 3.19 -44.46
CA ARG A 36 -29.82 3.72 -45.78
C ARG A 36 -29.12 2.67 -46.61
N GLN A 37 -29.75 2.30 -47.72
CA GLN A 37 -29.15 1.43 -48.73
C GLN A 37 -27.95 2.09 -49.44
N GLU A 38 -27.86 3.42 -49.46
CA GLU A 38 -26.76 4.17 -50.11
C GLU A 38 -25.37 3.86 -49.53
N ILE A 39 -25.28 3.59 -48.22
CA ILE A 39 -24.01 3.27 -47.54
C ILE A 39 -23.49 1.87 -47.93
N VAL A 40 -24.40 0.95 -48.22
CA VAL A 40 -24.07 -0.41 -48.70
C VAL A 40 -23.28 -0.34 -50.00
N TRP A 41 -23.67 0.56 -50.90
CA TRP A 41 -23.09 0.63 -52.24
C TRP A 41 -21.66 1.18 -52.26
N GLU A 42 -21.33 2.09 -51.34
CA GLU A 42 -19.98 2.66 -51.24
C GLU A 42 -18.97 1.71 -50.57
N TRP A 43 -19.44 0.77 -49.75
CA TRP A 43 -18.57 -0.10 -48.94
C TRP A 43 -18.58 -1.56 -49.38
N LYS A 44 -19.43 -1.96 -50.33
CA LYS A 44 -19.58 -3.34 -50.80
C LYS A 44 -18.29 -4.02 -51.26
N ASP A 45 -17.29 -3.24 -51.67
CA ASP A 45 -16.01 -3.74 -52.16
C ASP A 45 -14.97 -3.92 -51.03
N LEU A 46 -15.32 -3.58 -49.78
CA LEU A 46 -14.48 -3.80 -48.62
C LEU A 46 -14.60 -5.24 -48.13
N VAL A 47 -13.45 -5.90 -47.99
CA VAL A 47 -13.36 -7.33 -47.61
C VAL A 47 -12.89 -7.51 -46.16
N ASP A 48 -12.38 -6.45 -45.52
CA ASP A 48 -11.97 -6.46 -44.11
C ASP A 48 -13.09 -5.88 -43.21
N PRO A 49 -13.65 -6.67 -42.28
CA PRO A 49 -14.61 -6.18 -41.27
C PRO A 49 -14.12 -4.95 -40.49
N ASN A 50 -12.81 -4.81 -40.26
CA ASN A 50 -12.25 -3.66 -39.56
C ASN A 50 -12.24 -2.40 -40.44
N GLU A 51 -12.01 -2.55 -41.75
CA GLU A 51 -12.07 -1.43 -42.70
C GLU A 51 -13.50 -0.93 -42.87
N ILE A 52 -14.48 -1.85 -42.84
CA ILE A 52 -15.91 -1.53 -42.86
C ILE A 52 -16.29 -0.76 -41.58
N ALA A 53 -15.88 -1.25 -40.41
CA ALA A 53 -16.15 -0.57 -39.15
C ALA A 53 -15.41 0.79 -39.04
N GLU A 54 -14.22 0.91 -39.63
CA GLU A 54 -13.46 2.17 -39.73
C GLU A 54 -14.21 3.19 -40.60
N LYS A 55 -14.66 2.82 -41.80
CA LYS A 55 -15.47 3.72 -42.63
C LYS A 55 -16.81 4.05 -41.97
N GLY A 56 -17.42 3.08 -41.28
CA GLY A 56 -18.56 3.27 -40.37
C GLY A 56 -18.36 4.42 -39.41
N LEU A 57 -17.23 4.38 -38.73
CA LEU A 57 -16.85 5.35 -37.71
C LEU A 57 -16.46 6.71 -38.30
N GLN A 58 -15.75 6.74 -39.42
CA GLN A 58 -15.41 7.97 -40.13
C GLN A 58 -16.66 8.68 -40.67
N CYS A 59 -17.64 7.92 -41.20
CA CYS A 59 -18.93 8.47 -41.61
C CYS A 59 -19.75 9.02 -40.41
N PHE A 60 -19.62 8.40 -39.24
CA PHE A 60 -20.19 8.92 -37.99
C PHE A 60 -19.55 10.26 -37.59
N ILE A 61 -18.23 10.38 -37.70
CA ILE A 61 -17.48 11.60 -37.30
C ILE A 61 -17.66 12.74 -38.31
N ALA A 62 -17.65 12.45 -39.61
CA ALA A 62 -17.65 13.46 -40.66
C ALA A 62 -19.02 14.12 -40.92
N ARG A 63 -20.11 13.54 -40.42
CA ARG A 63 -21.47 14.06 -40.69
C ARG A 63 -21.92 15.06 -39.63
N PRO A 64 -22.52 16.20 -40.03
CA PRO A 64 -23.06 17.17 -39.09
C PRO A 64 -24.16 16.56 -38.21
N PHE A 65 -24.12 16.90 -36.92
CA PHE A 65 -24.84 16.28 -35.80
C PHE A 65 -26.38 16.25 -35.95
N GLY A 66 -26.97 16.97 -36.91
CA GLY A 66 -28.42 17.04 -37.14
C GLY A 66 -29.01 15.98 -38.07
N ALA A 67 -28.20 15.14 -38.74
CA ALA A 67 -28.70 14.22 -39.78
C ALA A 67 -29.15 12.83 -39.29
N MET A 68 -28.91 12.50 -38.02
CA MET A 68 -29.34 11.23 -37.39
C MET A 68 -30.19 11.52 -36.16
N THR A 69 -31.20 10.68 -35.90
CA THR A 69 -31.92 10.76 -34.63
C THR A 69 -30.97 10.37 -33.49
N PRO A 70 -31.09 10.99 -32.29
CA PRO A 70 -30.24 10.66 -31.15
C PRO A 70 -30.20 9.15 -30.85
N SER A 71 -31.34 8.45 -30.95
CA SER A 71 -31.45 7.01 -30.70
C SER A 71 -30.63 6.13 -31.65
N VAL A 72 -30.69 6.38 -32.97
CA VAL A 72 -29.90 5.63 -33.97
C VAL A 72 -28.41 5.89 -33.74
N ARG A 73 -28.08 7.12 -33.36
CA ARG A 73 -26.72 7.55 -33.09
C ARG A 73 -26.12 6.87 -31.85
N SER A 74 -26.88 6.77 -30.74
CA SER A 74 -26.45 6.04 -29.54
C SER A 74 -26.20 4.57 -29.85
N GLN A 75 -27.09 3.95 -30.62
CA GLN A 75 -27.02 2.53 -30.94
C GLN A 75 -25.84 2.20 -31.84
N LEU A 76 -25.58 3.04 -32.85
CA LEU A 76 -24.40 2.91 -33.71
C LEU A 76 -23.09 3.08 -32.94
N LEU A 77 -23.01 4.10 -32.08
CA LEU A 77 -21.85 4.33 -31.24
C LEU A 77 -21.65 3.17 -30.24
N TYR A 78 -22.72 2.69 -29.61
CA TYR A 78 -22.68 1.55 -28.69
C TYR A 78 -22.14 0.28 -29.37
N GLU A 79 -22.62 -0.03 -30.58
CA GLU A 79 -22.22 -1.22 -31.32
C GLU A 79 -20.78 -1.12 -31.83
N ILE A 80 -20.36 0.06 -32.31
CA ILE A 80 -18.95 0.28 -32.67
C ILE A 80 -18.05 0.17 -31.44
N LEU A 81 -18.44 0.75 -30.30
CA LEU A 81 -17.66 0.66 -29.06
C LEU A 81 -17.59 -0.76 -28.51
N THR A 82 -18.67 -1.55 -28.63
CA THR A 82 -18.71 -2.93 -28.10
C THR A 82 -18.03 -3.93 -29.04
N ARG A 83 -18.13 -3.77 -30.36
CA ARG A 83 -17.54 -4.70 -31.34
C ARG A 83 -16.13 -4.31 -31.77
N HIS A 84 -15.85 -3.02 -31.88
CA HIS A 84 -14.58 -2.48 -32.40
C HIS A 84 -13.98 -1.39 -31.49
N PRO A 85 -13.69 -1.67 -30.21
CA PRO A 85 -13.17 -0.67 -29.26
C PRO A 85 -11.83 -0.06 -29.68
N HIS A 86 -11.03 -0.78 -30.48
CA HIS A 86 -9.74 -0.31 -31.01
C HIS A 86 -9.92 0.78 -32.08
N LEU A 87 -10.95 0.67 -32.93
CA LEU A 87 -11.27 1.67 -33.95
C LEU A 87 -11.84 2.94 -33.30
N ALA A 88 -12.73 2.77 -32.32
CA ALA A 88 -13.23 3.88 -31.51
C ALA A 88 -12.09 4.69 -30.88
N ALA A 89 -11.11 4.02 -30.26
CA ALA A 89 -9.96 4.71 -29.69
C ALA A 89 -9.16 5.51 -30.73
N ARG A 90 -8.93 4.95 -31.93
CA ARG A 90 -8.15 5.58 -33.00
C ARG A 90 -8.87 6.81 -33.59
N GLU A 91 -10.14 6.67 -33.96
CA GLU A 91 -10.85 7.73 -34.70
C GLU A 91 -11.35 8.87 -33.79
N PHE A 92 -11.66 8.59 -32.52
CA PHE A 92 -12.15 9.64 -31.60
C PHE A 92 -11.05 10.47 -30.93
N GLY A 93 -9.83 10.43 -31.47
CA GLY A 93 -8.69 11.21 -30.95
C GLY A 93 -8.15 10.69 -29.61
N GLY A 94 -8.53 9.48 -29.21
CA GLY A 94 -7.90 8.76 -28.11
C GLY A 94 -6.53 8.25 -28.52
N SER A 95 -5.57 8.25 -27.61
CA SER A 95 -4.38 7.40 -27.81
C SER A 95 -4.87 5.95 -27.83
N ALA A 96 -4.61 5.21 -28.92
CA ALA A 96 -4.98 3.79 -29.00
C ALA A 96 -4.59 3.07 -27.69
N MET A 97 -5.54 2.34 -27.10
CA MET A 97 -5.31 1.63 -25.85
C MET A 97 -4.11 0.70 -26.06
N THR A 98 -3.04 0.86 -25.29
CA THR A 98 -1.84 0.05 -25.50
C THR A 98 -2.16 -1.42 -25.23
N ARG A 99 -1.46 -2.37 -25.87
CA ARG A 99 -1.67 -3.82 -25.65
C ARG A 99 -1.66 -4.21 -24.17
N ARG A 100 -0.92 -3.47 -23.33
CA ARG A 100 -0.88 -3.64 -21.88
C ARG A 100 -1.99 -2.90 -21.13
N GLN A 101 -2.46 -1.72 -21.58
CA GLN A 101 -3.71 -1.14 -21.04
C GLN A 101 -4.90 -2.04 -21.34
N GLN A 102 -4.93 -2.66 -22.52
CA GLN A 102 -5.91 -3.68 -22.87
C GLN A 102 -5.73 -4.93 -22.01
N SER A 103 -4.50 -5.36 -21.71
CA SER A 103 -4.25 -6.44 -20.74
C SER A 103 -4.72 -6.08 -19.34
N TYR A 104 -4.47 -4.86 -18.86
CA TYR A 104 -4.94 -4.41 -17.55
C TYR A 104 -6.47 -4.31 -17.52
N PHE A 105 -7.08 -3.72 -18.55
CA PHE A 105 -8.52 -3.73 -18.76
C PHE A 105 -9.06 -5.18 -18.78
N ASN A 106 -8.39 -6.10 -19.47
CA ASN A 106 -8.75 -7.52 -19.48
C ASN A 106 -8.40 -8.26 -18.18
N CYS A 107 -7.54 -7.74 -17.29
CA CYS A 107 -7.24 -8.34 -15.99
C CYS A 107 -8.24 -7.83 -14.95
N THR A 108 -8.47 -6.51 -14.90
CA THR A 108 -9.44 -5.84 -14.02
C THR A 108 -10.87 -6.20 -14.40
N PHE A 109 -11.17 -6.36 -15.69
CA PHE A 109 -12.49 -6.74 -16.20
C PHE A 109 -12.51 -8.14 -16.83
N GLY A 110 -11.60 -9.04 -16.43
CA GLY A 110 -11.33 -10.34 -17.10
C GLY A 110 -12.48 -11.31 -17.23
N ASN A 111 -13.62 -11.02 -16.61
CA ASN A 111 -14.89 -11.55 -17.06
C ASN A 111 -15.38 -10.72 -18.27
N GLN A 112 -15.13 -11.20 -19.50
CA GLN A 112 -15.64 -10.58 -20.73
C GLN A 112 -17.16 -10.28 -20.68
N ARG A 113 -17.92 -10.97 -19.81
CA ARG A 113 -19.34 -10.69 -19.52
C ARG A 113 -19.59 -9.36 -18.80
N ILE A 114 -18.67 -8.91 -17.95
CA ILE A 114 -18.73 -7.61 -17.26
C ILE A 114 -18.41 -6.48 -18.25
N VAL A 115 -17.40 -6.67 -19.12
CA VAL A 115 -17.08 -5.73 -20.21
C VAL A 115 -18.24 -5.57 -21.20
N ARG A 116 -18.94 -6.65 -21.54
CA ARG A 116 -20.12 -6.58 -22.42
C ARG A 116 -21.33 -5.85 -21.81
N ARG A 117 -21.35 -5.68 -20.49
CA ARG A 117 -22.30 -4.81 -19.78
C ARG A 117 -21.71 -3.45 -19.41
N ALA A 118 -20.44 -3.20 -19.76
CA ALA A 118 -19.81 -1.93 -19.47
C ALA A 118 -20.48 -0.87 -20.35
N PHE A 119 -21.14 0.08 -19.69
CA PHE A 119 -21.80 1.20 -20.32
C PHE A 119 -20.85 1.87 -21.34
N PRO A 120 -21.34 2.31 -22.52
CA PRO A 120 -20.50 2.93 -23.55
C PRO A 120 -19.64 4.08 -23.00
N LEU A 121 -20.12 4.77 -21.97
CA LEU A 121 -19.36 5.76 -21.22
C LEU A 121 -18.02 5.25 -20.67
N LEU A 122 -17.97 4.06 -20.09
CA LEU A 122 -16.73 3.50 -19.51
C LEU A 122 -15.68 3.23 -20.60
N HIS A 123 -16.11 2.76 -21.77
CA HIS A 123 -15.24 2.56 -22.93
C HIS A 123 -14.67 3.89 -23.43
N LEU A 124 -15.51 4.93 -23.52
CA LEU A 124 -15.07 6.27 -23.91
C LEU A 124 -14.09 6.88 -22.91
N LEU A 125 -14.32 6.69 -21.61
CA LEU A 125 -13.39 7.12 -20.57
C LEU A 125 -12.06 6.36 -20.66
N ALA A 126 -12.10 5.04 -20.87
CA ALA A 126 -10.88 4.25 -21.05
C ALA A 126 -10.10 4.66 -22.32
N ALA A 127 -10.82 5.04 -23.38
CA ALA A 127 -10.26 5.58 -24.62
C ALA A 127 -9.83 7.06 -24.52
N LYS A 128 -10.06 7.73 -23.38
CA LYS A 128 -9.80 9.16 -23.18
C LYS A 128 -10.51 10.07 -24.19
N ALA A 129 -11.76 9.74 -24.52
CA ALA A 129 -12.57 10.51 -25.44
C ALA A 129 -12.69 12.00 -25.02
N PRO A 130 -12.91 12.92 -25.96
CA PRO A 130 -13.09 14.34 -25.64
C PRO A 130 -14.34 14.56 -24.77
N LEU A 131 -14.31 15.63 -23.96
CA LEU A 131 -15.39 15.95 -23.03
C LEU A 131 -16.76 16.01 -23.70
N SER A 132 -16.87 16.62 -24.89
CA SER A 132 -18.14 16.75 -25.60
C SER A 132 -18.82 15.41 -25.90
N MET A 133 -18.02 14.39 -26.24
CA MET A 133 -18.54 13.05 -26.50
C MET A 133 -18.95 12.34 -25.21
N ILE A 134 -18.14 12.49 -24.16
CA ILE A 134 -18.46 11.95 -22.83
C ILE A 134 -19.76 12.58 -22.32
N GLN A 135 -19.96 13.88 -22.50
CA GLN A 135 -21.19 14.60 -22.15
C GLN A 135 -22.40 14.02 -22.89
N GLU A 136 -22.30 13.87 -24.20
CA GLU A 136 -23.39 13.33 -25.01
C GLU A 136 -23.76 11.90 -24.59
N VAL A 137 -22.77 11.03 -24.41
CA VAL A 137 -23.04 9.65 -23.96
C VAL A 137 -23.56 9.59 -22.54
N TYR A 138 -23.09 10.46 -21.65
CA TYR A 138 -23.61 10.55 -20.30
C TYR A 138 -25.10 10.99 -20.31
N ASP A 139 -25.45 12.01 -21.10
CA ASP A 139 -26.82 12.52 -21.18
C ASP A 139 -27.79 11.48 -21.80
N MET A 140 -27.29 10.56 -22.62
CA MET A 140 -28.08 9.42 -23.12
C MET A 140 -28.30 8.31 -22.07
N TYR A 141 -27.44 8.22 -21.05
CA TYR A 141 -27.47 7.18 -20.01
C TYR A 141 -27.18 7.76 -18.61
N PRO A 142 -28.01 8.69 -18.09
CA PRO A 142 -27.72 9.41 -16.86
C PRO A 142 -27.67 8.51 -15.61
N ASP A 143 -28.36 7.37 -15.64
CA ASP A 143 -28.43 6.41 -14.52
C ASP A 143 -27.16 5.56 -14.35
N VAL A 144 -26.14 5.78 -15.18
CA VAL A 144 -24.87 5.04 -15.13
C VAL A 144 -24.18 5.14 -13.76
N ASN A 145 -24.38 6.23 -13.01
CA ASN A 145 -23.82 6.38 -11.67
C ASN A 145 -24.64 5.66 -10.59
N ASN A 146 -25.95 5.47 -10.82
CA ASN A 146 -26.88 4.89 -9.86
C ASN A 146 -27.05 3.38 -10.01
N SER A 147 -26.37 2.75 -10.97
CA SER A 147 -26.41 1.30 -11.14
C SER A 147 -25.63 0.63 -10.02
N ASN A 148 -26.21 0.62 -8.81
CA ASN A 148 -25.81 -0.17 -7.64
C ASN A 148 -26.07 -1.67 -7.88
N ASN A 149 -25.81 -2.12 -9.12
CA ASN A 149 -25.95 -3.51 -9.49
C ASN A 149 -24.99 -4.29 -8.58
N ASN A 150 -25.57 -5.16 -7.76
CA ASN A 150 -24.96 -6.05 -6.75
C ASN A 150 -23.78 -6.92 -7.20
N THR A 151 -23.23 -6.66 -8.39
CA THR A 151 -21.98 -7.24 -8.84
C THR A 151 -20.83 -6.53 -8.12
N ASN A 152 -20.13 -7.27 -7.24
CA ASN A 152 -18.89 -6.88 -6.54
C ASN A 152 -17.71 -6.46 -7.46
N SER A 153 -17.97 -6.14 -8.72
CA SER A 153 -17.00 -5.94 -9.79
C SER A 153 -17.29 -4.68 -10.61
N TRP A 154 -18.02 -3.73 -10.05
CA TRP A 154 -18.33 -2.49 -10.74
C TRP A 154 -17.34 -1.40 -10.36
N LEU A 155 -16.79 -0.74 -11.39
CA LEU A 155 -15.88 0.39 -11.27
C LEU A 155 -16.64 1.66 -11.71
N PRO A 156 -16.87 2.62 -10.80
CA PRO A 156 -17.62 3.82 -11.15
C PRO A 156 -16.96 4.64 -12.26
N PRO A 157 -17.72 5.41 -13.07
CA PRO A 157 -17.16 6.22 -14.15
C PRO A 157 -16.04 7.15 -13.69
N LEU A 158 -16.16 7.74 -12.51
CA LEU A 158 -15.12 8.61 -11.96
C LEU A 158 -13.79 7.87 -11.72
N HIS A 159 -13.83 6.63 -11.21
CA HIS A 159 -12.63 5.80 -11.02
C HIS A 159 -11.98 5.46 -12.35
N VAL A 160 -12.77 5.09 -13.37
CA VAL A 160 -12.25 4.84 -14.73
C VAL A 160 -11.62 6.11 -15.28
N ALA A 161 -12.28 7.27 -15.14
CA ALA A 161 -11.74 8.54 -15.60
C ALA A 161 -10.37 8.83 -14.98
N LEU A 162 -10.22 8.59 -13.68
CA LEU A 162 -8.99 8.80 -12.93
C LEU A 162 -7.91 7.77 -13.27
N LEU A 163 -8.22 6.48 -13.35
CA LEU A 163 -7.26 5.42 -13.70
C LEU A 163 -6.70 5.58 -15.13
N PHE A 164 -7.54 6.02 -16.07
CA PHE A 164 -7.13 6.26 -17.46
C PHE A 164 -6.62 7.69 -17.70
N TRP A 165 -6.45 8.49 -16.64
CA TRP A 165 -5.89 9.85 -16.71
C TRP A 165 -6.63 10.75 -17.71
N ASN A 166 -7.96 10.74 -17.68
CA ASN A 166 -8.78 11.65 -18.47
C ASN A 166 -8.47 13.11 -18.14
N SER A 167 -8.86 14.05 -18.99
CA SER A 167 -8.61 15.48 -18.71
C SER A 167 -9.25 15.95 -17.40
N VAL A 168 -8.72 17.02 -16.81
CA VAL A 168 -9.32 17.66 -15.62
C VAL A 168 -10.79 17.99 -15.89
N ASN A 169 -11.12 18.49 -17.09
CA ASN A 169 -12.48 18.88 -17.45
C ASN A 169 -13.45 17.67 -17.44
N VAL A 170 -13.00 16.49 -17.85
CA VAL A 170 -13.81 15.26 -17.77
C VAL A 170 -14.06 14.86 -16.32
N VAL A 171 -13.02 14.92 -15.47
CA VAL A 171 -13.16 14.62 -14.03
C VAL A 171 -14.10 15.62 -13.36
N SER A 172 -13.92 16.92 -13.60
CA SER A 172 -14.81 17.97 -13.08
C SER A 172 -16.24 17.81 -13.57
N PHE A 173 -16.44 17.42 -14.84
CA PHE A 173 -17.76 17.14 -15.38
C PHE A 173 -18.45 15.99 -14.64
N LEU A 174 -17.77 14.85 -14.47
CA LEU A 174 -18.33 13.70 -13.76
C LEU A 174 -18.69 14.05 -12.31
N ILE A 175 -17.83 14.78 -11.60
CA ILE A 175 -18.10 15.26 -10.23
C ILE A 175 -19.28 16.24 -10.21
N SER A 176 -19.42 17.11 -11.22
CA SER A 176 -20.54 18.06 -11.29
C SER A 176 -21.90 17.38 -11.52
N LYS A 177 -21.91 16.24 -12.23
CA LYS A 177 -23.12 15.45 -12.47
C LYS A 177 -23.49 14.58 -11.28
N ASP A 178 -22.49 14.10 -10.53
CA ASP A 178 -22.70 13.36 -9.28
C ASP A 178 -21.61 13.71 -8.24
N PRO A 179 -21.88 14.68 -7.36
CA PRO A 179 -20.94 15.05 -6.30
C PRO A 179 -20.69 13.93 -5.29
N GLN A 180 -21.57 12.94 -5.16
CA GLN A 180 -21.38 11.83 -4.23
C GLN A 180 -20.40 10.78 -4.77
N ALA A 181 -20.13 10.78 -6.08
CA ALA A 181 -19.18 9.87 -6.71
C ALA A 181 -17.78 9.92 -6.07
N VAL A 182 -17.36 11.07 -5.53
CA VAL A 182 -16.05 11.22 -4.81
C VAL A 182 -15.95 10.37 -3.54
N ARG A 183 -17.11 9.97 -2.98
CA ARG A 183 -17.23 9.14 -1.77
C ARG A 183 -17.46 7.67 -2.07
N GLN A 184 -17.72 7.32 -3.33
CA GLN A 184 -18.07 5.97 -3.72
C GLN A 184 -16.82 5.09 -3.78
N ALA A 185 -16.76 4.04 -2.96
CA ALA A 185 -15.70 3.04 -3.08
C ALA A 185 -15.97 2.12 -4.27
N ASP A 186 -14.92 1.67 -4.97
CA ASP A 186 -15.09 0.66 -6.00
C ASP A 186 -15.49 -0.71 -5.41
N GLY A 187 -16.11 -1.55 -6.25
CA GLY A 187 -16.54 -2.88 -5.81
C GLY A 187 -15.38 -3.84 -5.53
N PHE A 188 -14.20 -3.60 -6.10
CA PHE A 188 -13.08 -4.53 -6.11
C PHE A 188 -12.24 -4.42 -4.83
N GLU A 189 -11.49 -3.33 -4.70
CA GLU A 189 -10.52 -3.09 -3.63
C GLU A 189 -11.09 -2.14 -2.57
N GLY A 190 -12.29 -1.61 -2.77
CA GLY A 190 -12.85 -0.55 -1.92
C GLY A 190 -12.10 0.77 -2.10
N ASN A 191 -11.48 1.00 -3.26
CA ASN A 191 -10.77 2.24 -3.50
C ASN A 191 -11.76 3.38 -3.70
N LEU A 192 -11.57 4.47 -2.96
CA LEU A 192 -12.17 5.75 -3.32
C LEU A 192 -11.50 6.32 -4.59
N PRO A 193 -12.15 7.27 -5.29
CA PRO A 193 -11.56 8.00 -6.42
C PRO A 193 -10.17 8.57 -6.09
N LEU A 194 -9.97 9.07 -4.87
CA LEU A 194 -8.68 9.59 -4.45
C LEU A 194 -7.57 8.53 -4.45
N HIS A 195 -7.86 7.26 -4.11
CA HIS A 195 -6.90 6.16 -4.23
C HIS A 195 -6.55 5.90 -5.70
N CYS A 196 -7.56 5.84 -6.58
CA CYS A 196 -7.36 5.66 -8.01
C CYS A 196 -6.54 6.78 -8.65
N ALA A 197 -6.67 8.01 -8.15
CA ALA A 197 -5.88 9.15 -8.60
C ALA A 197 -4.39 9.05 -8.20
N MET A 198 -4.07 8.31 -7.13
CA MET A 198 -2.68 8.02 -6.74
C MET A 198 -2.08 6.90 -7.57
N SER A 199 -2.88 5.96 -8.04
CA SER A 199 -2.43 4.86 -8.87
C SER A 199 -1.94 5.35 -10.23
N ILE A 200 -0.63 5.29 -10.44
CA ILE A 200 -0.04 5.50 -11.75
C ILE A 200 -0.10 4.15 -12.48
N PRO A 201 -0.66 4.08 -13.70
CA PRO A 201 -0.60 2.86 -14.50
C PRO A 201 0.87 2.48 -14.67
N LEU A 202 1.25 1.32 -14.12
CA LEU A 202 2.60 0.77 -14.21
C LEU A 202 3.05 0.54 -15.66
N ASN A 203 2.14 0.68 -16.62
CA ASN A 203 2.31 0.34 -18.02
C ASN A 203 2.86 1.46 -18.91
N LEU A 204 3.23 2.62 -18.36
CA LEU A 204 3.95 3.65 -19.12
C LEU A 204 5.45 3.39 -19.01
N ASP A 205 5.98 2.59 -19.93
CA ASP A 205 7.42 2.35 -20.08
C ASP A 205 8.14 3.71 -20.23
N GLY A 206 8.81 4.15 -19.16
CA GLY A 206 9.89 5.14 -19.23
C GLY A 206 9.57 6.61 -18.92
N CYS A 207 8.52 7.24 -19.44
CA CYS A 207 8.38 8.70 -19.33
C CYS A 207 6.91 9.15 -19.20
N VAL A 208 6.52 9.64 -18.03
CA VAL A 208 5.31 10.45 -17.88
C VAL A 208 5.69 11.89 -18.25
N PRO A 209 5.13 12.50 -19.31
CA PRO A 209 5.42 13.88 -19.64
C PRO A 209 5.08 14.80 -18.46
N GLN A 210 5.94 15.76 -18.14
CA GLN A 210 5.74 16.72 -17.04
C GLN A 210 4.39 17.46 -17.11
N LYS A 211 3.81 17.63 -18.30
CA LYS A 211 2.47 18.20 -18.46
C LYS A 211 1.36 17.36 -17.76
N GLN A 212 1.56 16.04 -17.63
CA GLN A 212 0.60 15.14 -16.99
C GLN A 212 0.65 15.22 -15.46
N THR A 213 1.80 15.57 -14.85
CA THR A 213 1.92 15.71 -13.40
C THR A 213 1.07 16.86 -12.87
N ASN A 214 1.05 18.01 -13.57
CA ASN A 214 0.24 19.17 -13.16
C ASN A 214 -1.26 18.88 -13.24
N GLN A 215 -1.70 18.15 -14.27
CA GLN A 215 -3.11 17.75 -14.38
C GLN A 215 -3.49 16.74 -13.30
N GLN A 216 -2.60 15.81 -12.95
CA GLN A 216 -2.83 14.84 -11.88
C GLN A 216 -2.97 15.55 -10.53
N GLN A 217 -2.05 16.47 -10.20
CA GLN A 217 -2.13 17.28 -8.99
C GLN A 217 -3.44 18.08 -8.92
N THR A 218 -3.87 18.69 -10.04
CA THR A 218 -5.15 19.42 -10.10
C THR A 218 -6.34 18.52 -9.81
N LYS A 219 -6.37 17.29 -10.35
CA LYS A 219 -7.45 16.33 -10.04
C LYS A 219 -7.44 15.93 -8.57
N ILE A 220 -6.27 15.66 -8.02
CA ILE A 220 -6.10 15.29 -6.61
C ILE A 220 -6.58 16.43 -5.71
N GLN A 221 -6.22 17.66 -6.03
CA GLN A 221 -6.71 18.86 -5.34
C GLN A 221 -8.24 18.92 -5.36
N ILE A 222 -8.86 18.77 -6.54
CA ILE A 222 -10.33 18.76 -6.67
C ILE A 222 -10.95 17.67 -5.78
N LEU A 223 -10.41 16.44 -5.80
CA LEU A 223 -10.94 15.33 -5.00
C LEU A 223 -10.80 15.58 -3.50
N VAL A 224 -9.65 16.09 -3.05
CA VAL A 224 -9.39 16.43 -1.64
C VAL A 224 -10.28 17.58 -1.17
N ASP A 225 -10.52 18.60 -2.00
CA ASP A 225 -11.38 19.72 -1.62
C ASP A 225 -12.87 19.32 -1.57
N GLN A 226 -13.29 18.35 -2.38
CA GLN A 226 -14.68 17.84 -2.36
C GLN A 226 -14.92 16.81 -1.23
N TYR A 227 -13.90 16.04 -0.85
CA TYR A 227 -14.01 15.03 0.21
C TYR A 227 -12.68 14.86 0.98
N PRO A 228 -12.37 15.76 1.92
CA PRO A 228 -11.07 15.76 2.62
C PRO A 228 -10.87 14.51 3.49
N GLU A 229 -11.93 13.91 4.02
CA GLU A 229 -11.86 12.69 4.83
C GLU A 229 -11.39 11.47 4.01
N ALA A 230 -11.42 11.54 2.67
CA ALA A 230 -10.88 10.51 1.79
C ALA A 230 -9.40 10.23 2.06
N ILE A 231 -8.62 11.23 2.52
CA ILE A 231 -7.18 11.10 2.78
C ILE A 231 -6.90 10.06 3.87
N LEU A 232 -7.83 9.91 4.83
CA LEU A 232 -7.71 8.95 5.93
C LEU A 232 -8.56 7.70 5.74
N THR A 233 -9.42 7.69 4.72
CA THR A 233 -10.29 6.54 4.47
C THR A 233 -9.45 5.39 3.92
N LYS A 234 -9.46 4.25 4.62
CA LYS A 234 -8.78 3.04 4.21
C LYS A 234 -9.64 2.25 3.20
N ASN A 235 -9.00 1.67 2.19
CA ASN A 235 -9.62 0.69 1.29
C ASN A 235 -9.69 -0.71 1.95
N LYS A 236 -10.15 -1.75 1.24
CA LYS A 236 -10.25 -3.13 1.76
C LYS A 236 -8.90 -3.77 2.14
N HIS A 237 -7.80 -3.15 1.73
CA HIS A 237 -6.44 -3.58 2.07
C HIS A 237 -5.84 -2.75 3.21
N GLU A 238 -6.66 -2.00 3.96
CA GLU A 238 -6.22 -1.09 5.03
C GLU A 238 -5.30 0.04 4.53
N ARG A 239 -5.35 0.38 3.23
CA ARG A 239 -4.51 1.41 2.61
C ARG A 239 -5.27 2.71 2.46
N THR A 240 -4.67 3.82 2.88
CA THR A 240 -5.14 5.17 2.60
C THR A 240 -4.58 5.66 1.27
N PRO A 241 -5.07 6.78 0.70
CA PRO A 241 -4.45 7.39 -0.46
C PRO A 241 -2.99 7.77 -0.23
N LEU A 242 -2.61 8.15 1.00
CA LEU A 242 -1.21 8.44 1.33
C LEU A 242 -0.32 7.18 1.22
N HIS A 243 -0.83 6.01 1.63
CA HIS A 243 -0.11 4.74 1.39
C HIS A 243 0.08 4.49 -0.11
N MET A 244 -0.97 4.69 -0.92
CA MET A 244 -0.90 4.53 -2.38
C MET A 244 0.08 5.52 -3.04
N ALA A 245 0.15 6.75 -2.54
CA ALA A 245 1.07 7.76 -3.02
C ALA A 245 2.54 7.35 -2.82
N LEU A 246 2.85 6.73 -1.69
CA LEU A 246 4.23 6.40 -1.31
C LEU A 246 4.80 5.19 -2.03
N VAL A 247 3.92 4.29 -2.45
CA VAL A 247 4.28 3.12 -3.26
C VAL A 247 4.32 3.44 -4.75
N THR A 248 3.92 4.65 -5.12
CA THR A 248 3.82 5.10 -6.50
C THR A 248 5.02 5.99 -6.86
N PRO A 249 6.08 5.43 -7.47
CA PRO A 249 7.39 6.10 -7.58
C PRO A 249 7.43 7.32 -8.51
N ARG A 250 6.32 7.70 -9.13
CA ARG A 250 6.24 8.86 -10.05
C ARG A 250 5.28 9.94 -9.59
N LEU A 251 4.74 9.84 -8.37
CA LEU A 251 3.90 10.90 -7.83
C LEU A 251 4.79 12.10 -7.48
N SER A 252 4.37 13.32 -7.84
CA SER A 252 5.17 14.51 -7.55
C SER A 252 5.23 14.80 -6.05
N PHE A 253 6.33 15.41 -5.60
CA PHE A 253 6.46 15.85 -4.22
C PHE A 253 5.37 16.83 -3.82
N ASP A 254 4.98 17.75 -4.71
CA ASP A 254 3.88 18.70 -4.45
C ASP A 254 2.54 18.01 -4.17
N THR A 255 2.33 16.82 -4.77
CA THR A 255 1.12 16.03 -4.51
C THR A 255 1.16 15.40 -3.12
N MET A 256 2.32 14.87 -2.71
CA MET A 256 2.48 14.34 -1.35
C MET A 256 2.37 15.45 -0.30
N ASP A 257 3.00 16.60 -0.53
CA ASP A 257 2.90 17.78 0.33
C ASP A 257 1.44 18.24 0.46
N LEU A 258 0.69 18.27 -0.65
CA LEU A 258 -0.75 18.54 -0.62
C LEU A 258 -1.51 17.59 0.29
N LEU A 259 -1.28 16.28 0.19
CA LEU A 259 -1.96 15.29 1.04
C LEU A 259 -1.57 15.48 2.52
N VAL A 260 -0.29 15.66 2.80
CA VAL A 260 0.24 15.80 4.16
C VAL A 260 -0.28 17.07 4.84
N ARG A 261 -0.34 18.21 4.13
CA ARG A 261 -0.93 19.47 4.65
C ARG A 261 -2.42 19.39 4.95
N LYS A 262 -3.11 18.44 4.33
CA LYS A 262 -4.56 18.24 4.48
C LYS A 262 -4.87 17.17 5.55
N LEU A 263 -3.85 16.54 6.14
CA LEU A 263 -4.05 15.67 7.30
C LEU A 263 -4.51 16.49 8.51
N PRO A 264 -5.44 15.97 9.34
CA PRO A 264 -5.87 16.69 10.53
C PRO A 264 -4.75 16.76 11.57
N PRO A 265 -4.70 17.82 12.41
CA PRO A 265 -3.68 17.95 13.46
C PRO A 265 -3.68 16.83 14.51
N SER A 266 -4.77 16.05 14.60
CA SER A 266 -4.89 14.88 15.46
C SER A 266 -4.26 13.61 14.87
N PHE A 267 -3.79 13.66 13.63
CA PHE A 267 -3.12 12.53 12.99
C PHE A 267 -1.79 12.24 13.68
N GLN A 268 -1.63 11.02 14.19
CA GLN A 268 -0.46 10.61 14.98
C GLN A 268 0.15 9.29 14.49
N GLU A 269 -0.60 8.49 13.73
CA GLU A 269 -0.20 7.13 13.36
C GLU A 269 -0.24 6.97 11.84
N LEU A 270 0.86 6.49 11.27
CA LEU A 270 0.99 6.19 9.85
C LEU A 270 1.35 4.72 9.68
N GLU A 271 0.46 3.95 9.04
CA GLU A 271 0.52 2.49 8.99
C GLU A 271 0.69 1.94 7.58
N PHE A 272 1.91 1.53 7.26
CA PHE A 272 2.29 0.95 5.98
C PHE A 272 2.06 -0.55 5.96
N HIS A 273 1.26 -1.03 5.00
CA HIS A 273 0.99 -2.45 4.80
C HIS A 273 1.49 -2.95 3.45
N GLY A 274 2.32 -3.98 3.44
CA GLY A 274 2.55 -4.85 2.28
C GLY A 274 3.98 -4.86 1.71
N GLU A 275 4.16 -5.70 0.68
CA GLU A 275 5.42 -5.99 -0.03
C GLU A 275 5.90 -4.84 -0.92
N TYR A 276 5.94 -3.63 -0.38
CA TYR A 276 6.29 -2.46 -1.15
C TYR A 276 7.78 -2.16 -1.07
N PHE A 277 8.38 -1.99 -2.24
CA PHE A 277 9.69 -1.35 -2.37
C PHE A 277 9.50 0.16 -2.28
N MET A 278 9.59 0.70 -1.06
CA MET A 278 9.69 2.15 -0.91
C MET A 278 11.06 2.60 -1.37
N SER A 279 11.13 3.49 -2.36
CA SER A 279 12.43 4.07 -2.72
C SER A 279 12.94 4.95 -1.57
N THR A 280 14.25 4.96 -1.36
CA THR A 280 14.93 5.78 -0.36
C THR A 280 14.53 7.26 -0.43
N GLN A 281 14.37 7.81 -1.64
CA GLN A 281 14.04 9.22 -1.84
C GLN A 281 12.61 9.57 -1.40
N HIS A 282 11.62 8.74 -1.74
CA HIS A 282 10.24 8.95 -1.30
C HIS A 282 10.10 8.90 0.23
N CYS A 283 10.78 7.96 0.89
CA CYS A 283 10.80 7.89 2.36
C CYS A 283 11.39 9.14 3.01
N ARG A 284 12.54 9.63 2.52
CA ARG A 284 13.18 10.86 3.04
C ARG A 284 12.23 12.04 2.96
N ASN A 285 11.63 12.22 1.79
CA ASN A 285 10.82 13.40 1.54
C ASN A 285 9.52 13.34 2.33
N LEU A 286 8.89 12.17 2.42
CA LEU A 286 7.74 11.98 3.31
C LEU A 286 8.07 12.35 4.75
N ILE A 287 9.14 11.78 5.32
CA ILE A 287 9.48 12.01 6.73
C ILE A 287 9.82 13.48 6.95
N HIS A 288 10.50 14.11 6.01
CA HIS A 288 10.77 15.54 6.05
C HIS A 288 9.47 16.38 6.03
N PHE A 289 8.48 16.05 5.20
CA PHE A 289 7.19 16.75 5.21
C PHE A 289 6.43 16.51 6.50
N LEU A 290 6.40 15.27 6.97
CA LEU A 290 5.74 14.90 8.21
C LEU A 290 6.38 15.59 9.42
N SER A 291 7.71 15.72 9.46
CA SER A 291 8.40 16.40 10.55
C SER A 291 8.13 17.90 10.58
N GLN A 292 7.87 18.52 9.43
CA GLN A 292 7.50 19.93 9.36
C GLN A 292 6.06 20.21 9.77
N GLN A 293 5.14 19.24 9.61
CA GLN A 293 3.73 19.44 9.89
C GLN A 293 3.31 18.98 11.30
N PHE A 294 4.01 18.01 11.89
CA PHE A 294 3.58 17.36 13.13
C PHE A 294 4.57 17.56 14.28
N ASP A 295 4.27 18.51 15.15
CA ASP A 295 5.02 18.73 16.40
C ASP A 295 4.69 17.74 17.51
N ARG A 296 3.57 17.01 17.41
CA ARG A 296 3.02 16.18 18.50
C ARG A 296 3.58 14.75 18.57
N GLY A 297 4.57 14.47 17.73
CA GLY A 297 5.16 13.16 17.58
C GLY A 297 4.36 12.25 16.67
N LEU A 298 5.07 11.36 15.97
CA LEU A 298 4.50 10.47 14.97
C LEU A 298 4.91 9.03 15.24
N HIS A 299 3.95 8.12 15.06
CA HIS A 299 4.16 6.69 15.14
C HIS A 299 4.08 6.08 13.75
N PHE A 300 5.21 5.56 13.27
CA PHE A 300 5.34 4.82 12.03
C PHE A 300 5.14 3.33 12.30
N HIS A 301 4.11 2.74 11.71
CA HIS A 301 3.88 1.30 11.70
C HIS A 301 4.24 0.76 10.32
N LEU A 302 5.24 -0.10 10.22
CA LEU A 302 5.65 -0.79 9.00
C LEU A 302 5.25 -2.26 9.14
N VAL A 303 4.37 -2.77 8.30
CA VAL A 303 3.79 -4.12 8.42
C VAL A 303 3.98 -4.87 7.10
N HIS A 304 4.58 -6.06 7.15
CA HIS A 304 4.88 -6.89 5.97
C HIS A 304 5.75 -6.21 4.89
N CYS A 305 6.58 -5.23 5.26
CA CYS A 305 7.43 -4.51 4.31
C CYS A 305 8.78 -5.20 4.09
N THR A 306 9.31 -5.16 2.87
CA THR A 306 10.73 -5.44 2.62
C THR A 306 11.48 -4.11 2.62
N ILE A 307 12.37 -3.92 3.60
CA ILE A 307 13.04 -2.65 3.85
C ILE A 307 14.54 -2.84 3.71
N HIS A 308 15.12 -2.13 2.75
CA HIS A 308 16.57 -2.09 2.57
C HIS A 308 17.22 -1.19 3.64
N ALA A 309 18.45 -1.53 4.03
CA ALA A 309 19.18 -0.81 5.07
C ALA A 309 19.37 0.67 4.73
N ASN A 310 19.57 1.01 3.46
CA ASN A 310 19.66 2.39 2.99
C ASN A 310 18.34 3.18 3.17
N VAL A 311 17.18 2.55 2.99
CA VAL A 311 15.86 3.12 3.22
C VAL A 311 15.68 3.35 4.71
N LEU A 312 15.97 2.36 5.55
CA LEU A 312 15.87 2.51 7.01
C LEU A 312 16.79 3.61 7.52
N HIS A 313 18.04 3.65 7.05
CA HIS A 313 19.00 4.69 7.39
C HIS A 313 18.50 6.07 6.99
N ALA A 314 17.97 6.19 5.77
CA ALA A 314 17.40 7.41 5.25
C ALA A 314 16.17 7.87 6.05
N MET A 315 15.32 6.92 6.46
CA MET A 315 14.17 7.21 7.31
C MET A 315 14.61 7.80 8.64
N PHE A 316 15.51 7.13 9.37
CA PHE A 316 15.95 7.61 10.68
C PHE A 316 16.77 8.90 10.61
N SER A 317 17.56 9.08 9.55
CA SER A 317 18.28 10.35 9.32
C SER A 317 17.33 11.53 9.10
N ALA A 318 16.18 11.31 8.45
CA ALA A 318 15.16 12.33 8.27
C ALA A 318 14.37 12.63 9.56
N MET A 319 14.29 11.68 10.50
CA MET A 319 13.62 11.84 11.80
C MET A 319 14.42 12.68 12.82
N THR A 320 15.57 13.24 12.44
CA THR A 320 16.39 14.12 13.29
C THR A 320 15.70 15.45 13.63
N THR A 321 14.76 15.87 12.79
CA THR A 321 13.99 17.12 12.94
C THR A 321 12.69 16.94 13.73
N MET A 322 12.30 15.69 14.04
CA MET A 322 11.05 15.41 14.76
C MET A 322 11.18 15.67 16.26
N THR A 323 10.11 16.14 16.91
CA THR A 323 10.09 16.30 18.37
C THR A 323 10.12 14.94 19.07
N ARG A 324 9.31 13.99 18.58
CA ARG A 324 9.17 12.62 19.07
C ARG A 324 8.83 11.70 17.90
N ALA A 325 9.49 10.55 17.79
CA ALA A 325 9.10 9.53 16.83
C ALA A 325 9.02 8.16 17.49
N ALA A 326 8.05 7.36 17.06
CA ALA A 326 7.96 5.94 17.39
C ALA A 326 7.94 5.15 16.08
N VAL A 327 8.65 4.03 16.04
CA VAL A 327 8.73 3.16 14.87
C VAL A 327 8.42 1.75 15.33
N THR A 328 7.46 1.12 14.68
CA THR A 328 7.07 -0.25 14.92
C THR A 328 7.08 -0.99 13.60
N MET A 329 7.95 -1.98 13.50
CA MET A 329 8.09 -2.85 12.34
C MET A 329 7.51 -4.21 12.71
N LYS A 330 6.54 -4.71 11.96
CA LYS A 330 5.87 -5.99 12.17
C LYS A 330 6.01 -6.86 10.94
N PHE A 331 6.50 -8.08 11.11
CA PHE A 331 6.63 -9.05 10.01
C PHE A 331 7.41 -8.50 8.80
N CYS A 332 8.34 -7.57 9.02
CA CYS A 332 9.12 -6.94 7.96
C CYS A 332 10.35 -7.79 7.61
N ASN A 333 10.83 -7.68 6.38
CA ASN A 333 12.08 -8.26 5.91
C ASN A 333 13.12 -7.16 5.73
N LEU A 334 14.04 -7.06 6.69
CA LEU A 334 15.14 -6.11 6.68
C LEU A 334 16.33 -6.71 5.94
N ARG A 335 16.60 -6.17 4.76
CA ARG A 335 17.67 -6.62 3.88
C ARG A 335 18.79 -5.60 3.80
N MET A 336 19.99 -6.11 3.58
CA MET A 336 21.15 -5.32 3.22
C MET A 336 21.81 -6.02 2.06
N GLU A 337 21.88 -5.33 0.93
CA GLU A 337 22.60 -5.84 -0.23
C GLU A 337 24.11 -5.67 -0.01
N PRO A 338 24.97 -6.53 -0.57
CA PRO A 338 26.43 -6.43 -0.38
C PRO A 338 27.02 -5.08 -0.81
N GLU A 339 26.45 -4.49 -1.87
CA GLU A 339 26.85 -3.15 -2.34
C GLU A 339 26.49 -2.05 -1.33
N GLU A 340 25.36 -2.21 -0.63
CA GLU A 340 24.92 -1.28 0.42
C GLU A 340 25.81 -1.39 1.65
N GLU A 341 26.34 -2.57 1.97
CA GLU A 341 27.20 -2.79 3.12
C GLU A 341 28.45 -1.89 3.07
N VAL A 342 29.12 -1.83 1.92
CA VAL A 342 30.32 -0.97 1.73
C VAL A 342 29.95 0.51 1.90
N VAL A 343 28.83 0.94 1.32
CA VAL A 343 28.36 2.33 1.44
C VAL A 343 27.97 2.65 2.88
N MET A 344 27.31 1.73 3.58
CA MET A 344 26.86 1.91 4.96
C MET A 344 28.01 1.86 5.98
N GLN A 345 29.11 1.16 5.68
CA GLN A 345 30.33 1.20 6.48
C GLN A 345 31.07 2.54 6.31
N GLN A 346 31.04 3.11 5.10
CA GLN A 346 31.67 4.41 4.81
C GLN A 346 30.84 5.62 5.25
N GLN A 347 29.50 5.51 5.25
CA GLN A 347 28.63 6.57 5.75
C GLN A 347 28.82 6.72 7.27
N GLN A 348 29.44 7.85 7.63
CA GLN A 348 29.91 8.17 8.98
C GLN A 348 28.86 7.94 10.08
N GLN A 349 29.34 7.68 11.29
CA GLN A 349 28.59 7.31 12.50
C GLN A 349 27.56 8.35 13.01
N GLY A 350 27.32 9.46 12.31
CA GLY A 350 26.72 10.67 12.89
C GLY A 350 25.26 10.99 12.59
N SER A 351 24.49 10.16 11.88
CA SER A 351 23.07 10.50 11.62
C SER A 351 22.07 9.89 12.60
N TRP A 352 22.41 8.77 13.25
CA TRP A 352 21.50 8.08 14.18
C TRP A 352 21.58 8.60 15.61
N ASN A 353 22.69 9.24 16.01
CA ASN A 353 22.82 9.89 17.31
C ASN A 353 21.91 11.11 17.48
N THR A 354 21.61 11.80 16.38
CA THR A 354 20.67 12.91 16.34
C THR A 354 19.23 12.47 16.06
N CYS A 355 19.00 11.16 15.82
CA CYS A 355 17.68 10.62 15.53
C CYS A 355 16.78 10.70 16.77
N ARG A 356 15.56 11.23 16.59
CA ARG A 356 14.60 11.52 17.67
C ARG A 356 13.59 10.39 17.91
N VAL A 357 13.91 9.19 17.44
CA VAL A 357 13.12 7.98 17.71
C VAL A 357 13.27 7.62 19.18
N GLN A 358 12.15 7.66 19.89
CA GLN A 358 12.03 7.30 21.31
C GLN A 358 11.67 5.84 21.49
N LYS A 359 10.85 5.29 20.57
CA LYS A 359 10.41 3.91 20.63
C LYS A 359 10.73 3.18 19.33
N LEU A 360 11.45 2.07 19.42
CA LEU A 360 11.72 1.17 18.31
C LEU A 360 11.25 -0.23 18.66
N VAL A 361 10.29 -0.74 17.89
CA VAL A 361 9.76 -2.10 18.02
C VAL A 361 10.03 -2.85 16.72
N LEU A 362 10.74 -3.96 16.81
CA LEU A 362 10.95 -4.93 15.74
C LEU A 362 10.21 -6.20 16.15
N ASP A 363 9.01 -6.41 15.63
CA ASP A 363 8.12 -7.50 16.00
C ASP A 363 8.07 -8.52 14.86
N THR A 364 8.60 -9.71 15.12
CA THR A 364 8.62 -10.85 14.19
C THR A 364 9.25 -10.48 12.84
N CYS A 365 10.26 -9.60 12.86
CA CYS A 365 10.97 -9.16 11.66
C CYS A 365 12.06 -10.16 11.27
N THR A 366 12.19 -10.43 9.98
CA THR A 366 13.34 -11.17 9.44
C THR A 366 14.48 -10.19 9.17
N LEU A 367 15.65 -10.47 9.73
CA LEU A 367 16.87 -9.69 9.54
C LEU A 367 17.82 -10.51 8.67
N SER A 368 18.49 -9.91 7.68
CA SER A 368 19.65 -10.56 7.06
C SER A 368 20.83 -10.63 8.04
N GLU A 369 21.80 -11.51 7.79
CA GLU A 369 23.02 -11.62 8.61
C GLU A 369 23.79 -10.28 8.67
N ALA A 370 23.93 -9.60 7.53
CA ALA A 370 24.53 -8.26 7.47
C ALA A 370 23.73 -7.22 8.30
N CYS A 371 22.39 -7.28 8.27
CA CYS A 371 21.53 -6.46 9.13
C CYS A 371 21.77 -6.73 10.62
N LEU A 372 21.99 -7.98 11.03
CA LEU A 372 22.27 -8.33 12.42
C LEU A 372 23.58 -7.76 12.95
N GLN A 373 24.58 -7.56 12.09
CA GLN A 373 25.83 -6.92 12.52
C GLN A 373 25.69 -5.40 12.54
N TRP A 374 25.06 -4.83 11.51
CA TRP A 374 24.95 -3.39 11.33
C TRP A 374 23.91 -2.73 12.24
N LEU A 375 22.71 -3.30 12.35
CA LEU A 375 21.58 -2.66 13.03
C LEU A 375 21.86 -2.44 14.54
N PRO A 376 22.35 -3.44 15.29
CA PRO A 376 22.86 -3.25 16.65
C PRO A 376 23.84 -2.10 16.80
N ALA A 377 24.85 -2.02 15.92
CA ALA A 377 25.86 -0.97 15.96
C ALA A 377 25.25 0.42 15.79
N ARG A 378 24.20 0.55 14.98
CA ARG A 378 23.50 1.82 14.75
C ARG A 378 22.51 2.17 15.85
N ILE A 379 21.72 1.21 16.34
CA ILE A 379 20.78 1.43 17.47
C ILE A 379 21.54 1.94 18.70
N ARG A 380 22.75 1.41 18.96
CA ARG A 380 23.63 1.88 20.05
C ARG A 380 23.95 3.38 20.01
N THR A 381 23.87 4.00 18.85
CA THR A 381 24.16 5.43 18.73
C THR A 381 22.94 6.30 19.02
N MET A 382 21.72 5.77 19.12
CA MET A 382 20.47 6.55 19.24
C MET A 382 20.27 7.13 20.66
N GLU A 383 20.69 8.39 20.88
CA GLU A 383 20.68 9.04 22.22
C GLU A 383 19.27 9.31 22.79
N TYR A 384 18.24 9.25 21.96
CA TYR A 384 16.85 9.54 22.35
C TYR A 384 15.99 8.30 22.55
N LEU A 385 16.54 7.10 22.33
CA LEU A 385 15.80 5.86 22.43
C LEU A 385 15.50 5.52 23.91
N THR A 386 14.22 5.52 24.26
CA THR A 386 13.71 5.17 25.60
C THR A 386 13.11 3.77 25.64
N ASP A 387 12.57 3.29 24.52
CA ASP A 387 11.90 2.01 24.44
C ASP A 387 12.43 1.20 23.26
N LEU A 388 13.05 0.06 23.54
CA LEU A 388 13.50 -0.88 22.51
C LEU A 388 12.84 -2.23 22.74
N SER A 389 12.22 -2.78 21.69
CA SER A 389 11.65 -4.12 21.73
C SER A 389 12.01 -4.89 20.47
N ILE A 390 12.64 -6.05 20.59
CA ILE A 390 13.06 -6.89 19.47
C ILE A 390 12.52 -8.31 19.68
N TRP A 391 11.61 -8.73 18.82
CA TRP A 391 10.95 -10.03 18.87
C TRP A 391 11.24 -10.79 17.58
N ASN A 392 11.73 -12.02 17.72
CA ASN A 392 12.00 -12.90 16.60
C ASN A 392 11.28 -14.25 16.80
N GLN A 393 10.02 -14.35 16.40
CA GLN A 393 9.24 -15.59 16.54
C GLN A 393 9.50 -16.62 15.43
N GLN A 394 10.19 -16.26 14.35
CA GLN A 394 10.41 -17.21 13.27
C GLN A 394 11.53 -18.17 13.63
N ARG A 395 11.42 -19.44 13.19
CA ARG A 395 12.54 -20.40 13.15
C ARG A 395 13.58 -19.96 12.12
N ASN A 396 14.08 -18.74 12.28
CA ASN A 396 15.13 -18.20 11.47
C ASN A 396 16.41 -18.93 11.92
N PRO A 397 17.27 -19.42 11.01
CA PRO A 397 18.59 -19.96 11.38
C PRO A 397 19.40 -19.01 12.28
N LEU A 398 19.05 -17.71 12.25
CA LEU A 398 19.63 -16.67 13.08
C LEU A 398 19.26 -16.73 14.57
N ASN A 399 18.37 -17.63 15.00
CA ASN A 399 18.04 -17.79 16.43
C ASN A 399 19.27 -18.21 17.27
N ASN A 400 20.31 -18.76 16.63
CA ASN A 400 21.57 -19.11 17.26
C ASN A 400 22.57 -17.95 17.40
N VAL A 401 22.24 -16.75 16.90
CA VAL A 401 23.11 -15.59 17.03
C VAL A 401 23.08 -15.10 18.48
N ASP A 402 24.23 -15.15 19.12
CA ASP A 402 24.41 -14.66 20.48
C ASP A 402 24.32 -13.12 20.50
N MET A 403 23.24 -12.61 21.09
CA MET A 403 22.97 -11.18 21.24
C MET A 403 23.38 -10.64 22.62
N THR A 404 24.12 -11.42 23.42
CA THR A 404 24.54 -11.04 24.79
C THR A 404 25.28 -9.72 24.83
N GLU A 405 26.33 -9.57 24.02
CA GLU A 405 27.12 -8.34 24.01
C GLU A 405 26.30 -7.13 23.57
N PHE A 406 25.36 -7.31 22.63
CA PHE A 406 24.47 -6.24 22.24
C PHE A 406 23.53 -5.84 23.38
N ALA A 407 22.88 -6.80 24.03
CA ALA A 407 21.98 -6.53 25.16
C ALA A 407 22.74 -5.83 26.30
N MET A 408 23.91 -6.35 26.67
CA MET A 408 24.76 -5.74 27.69
C MET A 408 25.18 -4.31 27.33
N ASP A 409 25.61 -4.08 26.09
CA ASP A 409 26.03 -2.76 25.63
C ASP A 409 24.87 -1.75 25.62
N MET A 410 23.67 -2.18 25.19
CA MET A 410 22.45 -1.36 25.24
C MET A 410 22.10 -0.98 26.68
N LEU A 411 22.10 -1.95 27.59
CA LEU A 411 21.80 -1.72 29.00
C LEU A 411 22.83 -0.79 29.67
N LEU A 412 24.12 -0.93 29.35
CA LEU A 412 25.18 -0.13 29.95
C LEU A 412 25.28 1.30 29.39
N ARG A 413 25.12 1.46 28.06
CA ARG A 413 25.40 2.74 27.39
C ARG A 413 24.17 3.65 27.31
N GLN A 414 22.98 3.08 27.16
CA GLN A 414 21.77 3.89 26.98
C GLN A 414 21.19 4.32 28.32
N ARG A 415 21.70 5.44 28.84
CA ARG A 415 21.24 6.03 30.12
C ARG A 415 19.74 6.38 30.15
N ARG A 416 19.10 6.47 28.99
CA ARG A 416 17.69 6.84 28.83
C ARG A 416 16.78 5.67 28.50
N LEU A 417 17.31 4.45 28.36
CA LEU A 417 16.47 3.30 28.07
C LEU A 417 15.60 3.03 29.30
N GLU A 418 14.30 3.22 29.16
CA GLU A 418 13.28 2.97 30.18
C GLU A 418 12.73 1.55 30.06
N ALA A 419 12.57 1.06 28.82
CA ALA A 419 12.13 -0.30 28.52
C ALA A 419 13.04 -0.99 27.49
N PHE A 420 13.45 -2.22 27.80
CA PHE A 420 14.18 -3.10 26.90
C PHE A 420 13.51 -4.47 26.87
N CYS A 421 13.09 -4.92 25.69
CA CYS A 421 12.52 -6.24 25.53
C CYS A 421 13.21 -6.98 24.38
N MET A 422 13.59 -8.23 24.60
CA MET A 422 14.15 -9.08 23.57
C MET A 422 13.61 -10.51 23.66
N SER A 423 13.23 -11.09 22.53
CA SER A 423 12.67 -12.46 22.45
C SER A 423 13.18 -13.18 21.21
N GLY A 424 13.44 -14.49 21.35
CA GLY A 424 13.79 -15.36 20.21
C GLY A 424 15.25 -15.24 19.70
N PHE A 425 16.18 -14.84 20.57
CA PHE A 425 17.62 -14.81 20.29
C PHE A 425 18.38 -15.56 21.37
N ALA A 426 19.51 -16.18 21.02
CA ALA A 426 20.42 -16.73 22.02
C ALA A 426 20.98 -15.61 22.91
N LEU A 427 20.87 -15.78 24.23
CA LEU A 427 21.36 -14.86 25.23
C LEU A 427 21.98 -15.65 26.39
N ASP A 428 23.18 -15.27 26.82
CA ASP A 428 23.72 -15.66 28.11
C ASP A 428 22.97 -14.89 29.21
N THR A 429 21.85 -15.47 29.62
CA THR A 429 20.97 -14.95 30.66
C THR A 429 21.70 -14.76 31.99
N THR A 430 22.74 -15.55 32.27
CA THR A 430 23.54 -15.44 33.50
C THR A 430 24.34 -14.15 33.49
N ARG A 431 25.02 -13.83 32.38
CA ARG A 431 25.78 -12.58 32.24
C ARG A 431 24.89 -11.35 32.28
N VAL A 432 23.74 -11.38 31.61
CA VAL A 432 22.78 -10.27 31.64
C VAL A 432 22.18 -10.08 33.04
N ALA A 433 21.82 -11.16 33.72
CA ALA A 433 21.34 -11.10 35.11
C ALA A 433 22.41 -10.54 36.06
N GLN A 434 23.67 -10.97 35.92
CA GLN A 434 24.78 -10.46 36.72
C GLN A 434 25.04 -8.97 36.46
N LEU A 435 24.97 -8.53 35.20
CA LEU A 435 25.10 -7.13 34.83
C LEU A 435 24.03 -6.28 35.51
N LEU A 436 22.77 -6.70 35.41
CA LEU A 436 21.67 -5.95 35.98
C LEU A 436 21.72 -5.96 37.53
N ALA A 437 22.17 -7.06 38.13
CA ALA A 437 22.34 -7.18 39.60
C ALA A 437 23.43 -6.27 40.14
N THR A 438 24.50 -6.07 39.38
CA THR A 438 25.60 -5.17 39.74
C THR A 438 25.30 -3.70 39.44
N ASN A 439 24.27 -3.41 38.65
CA ASN A 439 23.92 -2.06 38.24
C ASN A 439 22.40 -1.77 38.39
N PRO A 440 21.91 -1.60 39.63
CA PRO A 440 20.48 -1.44 39.92
C PRO A 440 19.86 -0.13 39.40
N THR A 441 20.65 0.74 38.76
CA THR A 441 20.16 1.98 38.13
C THR A 441 19.88 1.84 36.64
N LEU A 442 20.22 0.71 36.01
CA LEU A 442 20.01 0.50 34.57
C LEU A 442 18.56 0.10 34.31
N THR A 443 17.89 0.78 33.37
CA THR A 443 16.62 0.39 32.70
C THR A 443 15.47 -0.10 33.58
N THR A 444 14.34 0.61 33.63
CA THR A 444 13.23 0.30 34.55
C THR A 444 12.44 -0.98 34.24
N ASP A 445 12.40 -1.43 32.98
CA ASP A 445 11.69 -2.65 32.56
C ASP A 445 12.56 -3.44 31.56
N CYS A 446 13.13 -4.57 31.97
CA CYS A 446 13.88 -5.47 31.09
C CYS A 446 13.17 -6.83 31.02
N ARG A 447 12.75 -7.24 29.82
CA ARG A 447 12.04 -8.51 29.58
C ARG A 447 12.76 -9.36 28.55
N TYR A 448 13.08 -10.59 28.93
CA TYR A 448 13.58 -11.60 28.02
C TYR A 448 12.66 -12.82 27.98
N LEU A 449 12.29 -13.23 26.76
CA LEU A 449 11.39 -14.36 26.49
C LEU A 449 12.11 -15.38 25.60
N GLU A 450 12.29 -16.59 26.12
CA GLU A 450 12.89 -17.71 25.39
C GLU A 450 11.78 -18.58 24.78
N ASP A 451 11.78 -18.76 23.45
CA ASP A 451 10.74 -19.43 22.66
C ASP A 451 10.69 -20.98 22.82
N LEU A 452 11.11 -21.53 23.95
CA LEU A 452 11.08 -22.97 24.16
C LEU A 452 9.64 -23.46 24.38
N VAL A 453 9.27 -24.56 23.69
CA VAL A 453 8.00 -25.32 23.82
C VAL A 453 7.86 -26.03 25.19
N VAL A 454 8.57 -25.53 26.20
CA VAL A 454 8.66 -26.02 27.58
C VAL A 454 8.29 -24.82 28.45
N PRO A 455 7.45 -24.95 29.51
CA PRO A 455 6.77 -23.82 30.14
C PRO A 455 7.70 -22.62 30.36
N ASN A 456 7.41 -21.58 29.57
CA ASN A 456 8.05 -20.28 29.45
C ASN A 456 8.93 -19.90 30.65
N TYR A 457 10.24 -19.75 30.45
CA TYR A 457 11.07 -18.97 31.36
C TYR A 457 11.02 -17.50 30.89
N GLU A 458 10.08 -16.73 31.43
CA GLU A 458 10.06 -15.28 31.25
C GLU A 458 10.95 -14.65 32.33
N ILE A 459 12.10 -14.11 31.94
CA ILE A 459 12.96 -13.36 32.86
C ILE A 459 12.45 -11.92 32.89
N HIS A 460 11.60 -11.65 33.88
CA HIS A 460 11.25 -10.28 34.25
C HIS A 460 12.36 -9.70 35.13
N TYR A 461 13.27 -8.93 34.53
CA TYR A 461 14.26 -8.19 35.31
C TYR A 461 13.78 -6.76 35.53
N TYR A 462 13.11 -6.54 36.66
CA TYR A 462 12.85 -5.21 37.18
C TYR A 462 14.11 -4.74 37.88
N SER A 463 14.92 -3.88 37.23
CA SER A 463 16.17 -3.36 37.83
C SER A 463 15.97 -2.67 39.16
N VAL A 464 14.74 -2.26 39.41
CA VAL A 464 14.23 -1.90 40.71
C VAL A 464 12.78 -2.35 40.67
N ILE A 465 12.31 -3.17 41.60
CA ILE A 465 10.93 -3.01 42.06
C ILE A 465 10.89 -1.59 42.61
N ASN A 466 10.59 -0.65 41.70
CA ASN A 466 10.43 0.78 41.81
C ASN A 466 10.84 1.36 43.18
N ARG A 467 11.66 2.42 43.22
CA ARG A 467 11.73 3.30 44.41
C ARG A 467 10.32 3.75 44.90
N HIS A 468 9.27 3.51 44.10
CA HIS A 468 7.84 3.74 44.37
C HIS A 468 6.87 2.52 44.25
N GLY A 469 7.32 1.27 44.31
CA GLY A 469 6.46 0.06 44.33
C GLY A 469 5.49 -0.21 43.15
N ARG A 470 5.74 0.23 41.91
CA ARG A 470 4.86 -0.04 40.75
C ARG A 470 5.50 -0.96 39.71
N GLY A 471 5.53 -2.27 39.98
CA GLY A 471 5.76 -3.29 38.94
C GLY A 471 4.43 -3.98 38.63
N ARG A 472 4.14 -4.28 37.35
CA ARG A 472 2.93 -5.01 36.96
C ARG A 472 3.36 -6.32 36.29
N ILE A 473 3.28 -7.42 37.03
CA ILE A 473 3.41 -8.77 36.47
C ILE A 473 2.13 -9.03 35.67
N THR A 474 2.26 -9.11 34.34
CA THR A 474 1.11 -9.23 33.43
C THR A 474 0.70 -10.67 33.14
N ASP A 475 1.54 -11.66 33.46
CA ASP A 475 1.20 -13.08 33.32
C ASP A 475 1.58 -13.87 34.59
N THR A 476 0.56 -14.34 35.29
CA THR A 476 0.71 -15.08 36.56
C THR A 476 0.80 -16.60 36.33
N SER A 477 0.59 -17.05 35.10
CA SER A 477 0.67 -18.48 34.73
C SER A 477 2.11 -18.94 34.49
N ILE A 478 3.03 -18.00 34.28
CA ILE A 478 4.44 -18.22 33.92
C ILE A 478 5.39 -18.05 35.13
N ALA A 479 4.96 -17.34 36.18
CA ALA A 479 5.82 -17.07 37.31
C ALA A 479 6.06 -18.34 38.15
N ASN A 480 7.25 -18.94 37.99
CA ASN A 480 7.69 -20.08 38.78
C ASN A 480 7.56 -19.73 40.28
N ARG A 481 6.66 -20.40 41.00
CA ARG A 481 6.34 -20.13 42.42
C ARG A 481 7.59 -19.94 43.31
N PRO A 482 8.68 -20.71 43.16
CA PRO A 482 9.95 -20.49 43.88
C PRO A 482 10.60 -19.13 43.59
N LEU A 483 10.59 -18.65 42.34
CA LEU A 483 11.17 -17.35 41.97
C LEU A 483 10.39 -16.21 42.63
N LEU A 484 9.06 -16.29 42.66
CA LEU A 484 8.23 -15.31 43.36
C LEU A 484 8.46 -15.32 44.87
N VAL A 485 8.68 -16.50 45.46
CA VAL A 485 9.03 -16.64 46.88
C VAL A 485 10.42 -16.05 47.16
N GLU A 486 11.40 -16.27 46.29
CA GLU A 486 12.73 -15.66 46.38
C GLU A 486 12.66 -14.13 46.24
N CYS A 487 11.86 -13.60 45.31
CA CYS A 487 11.64 -12.16 45.17
C CYS A 487 10.97 -11.56 46.42
N LEU A 488 9.95 -12.23 46.98
CA LEU A 488 9.32 -11.80 48.24
C LEU A 488 10.34 -11.81 49.39
N ALA A 489 11.13 -12.88 49.51
CA ALA A 489 12.16 -13.00 50.54
C ALA A 489 13.26 -11.93 50.38
N ALA A 490 13.68 -11.64 49.15
CA ALA A 490 14.68 -10.62 48.86
C ALA A 490 14.17 -9.21 49.19
N VAL A 491 12.94 -8.85 48.79
CA VAL A 491 12.32 -7.55 49.13
C VAL A 491 12.14 -7.40 50.63
N GLN A 492 11.75 -8.48 51.33
CA GLN A 492 11.60 -8.48 52.79
C GLN A 492 12.95 -8.27 53.49
N ALA A 493 14.00 -8.95 53.02
CA ALA A 493 15.34 -8.95 53.60
C ALA A 493 16.19 -7.71 53.26
N ASP A 494 15.85 -6.94 52.23
CA ASP A 494 16.63 -5.75 51.85
C ASP A 494 16.38 -4.58 52.81
N TYR A 495 17.34 -4.35 53.71
CA TYR A 495 17.31 -3.25 54.69
C TYR A 495 17.47 -1.85 54.07
N ARG A 496 17.85 -1.76 52.78
CA ARG A 496 17.99 -0.48 52.07
C ARG A 496 16.65 0.06 51.58
N VAL A 497 15.62 -0.78 51.53
CA VAL A 497 14.26 -0.41 51.14
C VAL A 497 13.49 0.00 52.39
N SER A 498 12.97 1.23 52.44
CA SER A 498 12.14 1.67 53.58
C SER A 498 10.86 0.83 53.66
N GLU A 499 10.35 0.59 54.88
CA GLU A 499 9.12 -0.17 55.09
C GLU A 499 7.92 0.37 54.30
N HIS A 500 7.83 1.70 54.16
CA HIS A 500 6.79 2.35 53.33
C HIS A 500 6.85 1.93 51.84
N THR A 501 8.01 1.50 51.34
CA THR A 501 8.19 1.02 49.95
C THR A 501 8.10 -0.51 49.86
N LYS A 502 8.46 -1.22 50.94
CA LYS A 502 8.31 -2.68 51.01
C LYS A 502 6.85 -3.09 50.96
N THR A 503 5.97 -2.45 51.74
CA THR A 503 4.56 -2.88 51.83
C THR A 503 3.82 -2.86 50.49
N PRO A 504 3.89 -1.79 49.66
CA PRO A 504 3.26 -1.79 48.33
C PRO A 504 3.90 -2.76 47.35
N ALA A 505 5.23 -2.93 47.41
CA ALA A 505 5.97 -3.87 46.57
C ALA A 505 5.57 -5.33 46.85
N LEU A 506 5.56 -5.72 48.13
CA LEU A 506 5.11 -7.04 48.59
C LEU A 506 3.63 -7.25 48.25
N TYR A 507 2.78 -6.24 48.44
CA TYR A 507 1.37 -6.31 48.05
C TYR A 507 1.19 -6.51 46.54
N GLY A 508 1.99 -5.82 45.71
CA GLY A 508 2.00 -5.99 44.26
C GLY A 508 2.40 -7.41 43.84
N LEU A 509 3.48 -7.94 44.43
CA LEU A 509 3.96 -9.31 44.21
C LEU A 509 2.91 -10.35 44.64
N LEU A 510 2.32 -10.18 45.82
CA LEU A 510 1.27 -11.06 46.34
C LEU A 510 -0.04 -10.99 45.56
N ARG A 511 -0.40 -9.82 44.99
CA ARG A 511 -1.57 -9.65 44.13
C ARG A 511 -1.37 -10.33 42.77
N ALA A 512 -0.15 -10.34 42.25
CA ALA A 512 0.22 -11.05 41.05
C ALA A 512 0.31 -12.58 41.23
N ALA A 513 0.30 -13.09 42.46
CA ALA A 513 0.33 -14.52 42.71
C ALA A 513 -0.58 -14.90 43.88
N PRO A 514 -1.92 -14.90 43.67
CA PRO A 514 -2.89 -15.19 44.72
C PRO A 514 -2.65 -16.55 45.41
N GLY A 515 -2.06 -17.51 44.70
CA GLY A 515 -1.73 -18.83 45.24
C GLY A 515 -0.66 -18.83 46.35
N LEU A 516 0.07 -17.74 46.56
CA LEU A 516 1.01 -17.58 47.68
C LEU A 516 0.31 -17.25 49.01
N TRP A 517 -0.97 -16.87 48.99
CA TRP A 517 -1.77 -16.64 50.20
C TRP A 517 -2.31 -17.93 50.81
N SER A 518 -2.28 -19.05 50.07
CA SER A 518 -2.77 -20.32 50.59
C SER A 518 -1.77 -20.83 51.64
N PRO A 519 -2.19 -21.04 52.90
CA PRO A 519 -1.47 -21.96 53.78
C PRO A 519 -1.39 -23.30 53.04
N LEU A 520 -0.25 -23.96 53.11
CA LEU A 520 -0.09 -25.34 52.64
C LEU A 520 -1.06 -26.27 53.38
#